data_AF-A0A7X4IKA9-F1
#
_entry.id   AF-A0A7X4IKA9-F1
#
_cell.length_a   1.000
_cell.length_b   1.000
_cell.length_c   1.000
_cell.angle_alpha   90.00
_cell.angle_beta   90.00
_cell.angle_gamma   90.00
#
_symmetry.space_group_name_H-M   'P 1'
#
loop_
_entity.id
_entity.type
_entity.pdbx_description
1 polymer ?
#
loop_
_entity_poly.entity_id
_entity_poly.type
_entity_poly.pdbx_seq_one_letter_code
_entity_poly.pdbx_strand_id
1 'polypeptide(L)'
;MAHRAKSSMGCFCFVHQNMFNEHKTTQMAAYFIEREGGEISKLKLMKLLYLAERESLRQHGRVMSGDHLVAMPHGPVLSTALDLANDNALVDEYSLWYATIERKDHITLALRSELAQKDYDELSASDMEILKKTVQEFGGMSPYEIRNYTHHLPEYEDPQGTSALIPYRKILKALNEYTDEEIEAICEQIEVDDSIDKAFR
;
A
#
# COMPACT_ATOMS: atom_id res chain seq x y z
N MET A 1 -26.32 -32.45 41.75
CA MET A 1 -26.97 -31.35 40.99
C MET A 1 -25.83 -30.45 40.50
N ALA A 2 -25.40 -30.60 39.25
CA ALA A 2 -25.93 -29.88 38.07
C ALA A 2 -25.61 -28.37 38.17
N HIS A 3 -24.98 -27.67 37.24
CA HIS A 3 -24.70 -27.92 35.82
C HIS A 3 -23.52 -27.03 35.37
N ARG A 4 -22.81 -27.49 34.34
CA ARG A 4 -21.85 -26.75 33.51
C ARG A 4 -22.34 -25.35 33.10
N ALA A 5 -21.39 -24.43 32.96
CA ALA A 5 -21.33 -23.55 31.78
C ALA A 5 -19.91 -23.61 31.20
N LYS A 6 -19.77 -24.38 30.11
CA LYS A 6 -18.76 -24.14 29.08
C LYS A 6 -19.39 -23.13 28.13
N SER A 7 -18.68 -22.06 27.81
CA SER A 7 -18.87 -21.38 26.52
C SER A 7 -17.51 -21.17 25.89
N SER A 8 -17.39 -21.72 24.69
CA SER A 8 -16.27 -21.66 23.75
C SER A 8 -16.63 -20.74 22.58
N MET A 9 -15.60 -20.39 21.80
CA MET A 9 -15.62 -19.85 20.42
C MET A 9 -15.96 -18.34 20.28
N GLY A 10 -15.23 -17.55 19.48
CA GLY A 10 -14.11 -17.78 18.55
C GLY A 10 -13.13 -16.59 18.60
N CYS A 11 -11.82 -16.73 18.36
CA CYS A 11 -11.14 -17.22 17.16
C CYS A 11 -11.77 -16.68 15.88
N PHE A 12 -11.22 -15.60 15.34
CA PHE A 12 -10.78 -15.46 13.94
C PHE A 12 -10.13 -14.07 13.78
N CYS A 13 -8.90 -13.92 14.27
CA CYS A 13 -7.95 -13.05 13.58
C CYS A 13 -6.99 -14.00 12.87
N PHE A 14 -7.49 -14.69 11.83
CA PHE A 14 -6.60 -15.05 10.75
C PHE A 14 -6.19 -13.71 10.14
N VAL A 15 -5.04 -13.21 10.60
CA VAL A 15 -4.33 -12.16 9.87
C VAL A 15 -3.96 -12.83 8.56
N HIS A 16 -4.81 -12.69 7.54
CA HIS A 16 -4.51 -13.19 6.20
C HIS A 16 -3.26 -12.41 5.77
N GLN A 17 -2.13 -13.13 5.79
CA GLN A 17 -0.78 -12.60 5.71
C GLN A 17 -0.53 -12.15 4.27
N ASN A 18 -0.88 -10.92 3.89
CA ASN A 18 -0.58 -10.46 2.54
C ASN A 18 0.93 -10.32 2.38
N MET A 19 1.52 -11.01 1.39
CA MET A 19 2.96 -11.00 1.22
C MET A 19 3.42 -9.72 0.53
N PHE A 20 4.04 -8.85 1.31
CA PHE A 20 4.67 -7.63 0.82
C PHE A 20 5.75 -7.92 -0.26
N ASN A 21 5.62 -7.28 -1.42
CA ASN A 21 6.61 -7.28 -2.50
C ASN A 21 7.44 -5.99 -2.44
N GLU A 22 8.60 -6.07 -1.78
CA GLU A 22 9.51 -4.93 -1.61
C GLU A 22 10.03 -4.40 -2.95
N HIS A 23 10.37 -5.29 -3.87
CA HIS A 23 10.94 -4.94 -5.17
C HIS A 23 9.99 -4.06 -5.99
N LYS A 24 8.76 -4.55 -6.18
CA LYS A 24 7.70 -3.82 -6.86
C LYS A 24 7.36 -2.52 -6.14
N THR A 25 7.23 -2.54 -4.81
CA THR A 25 6.93 -1.33 -4.02
C THR A 25 8.03 -0.28 -4.14
N THR A 26 9.30 -0.71 -4.14
CA THR A 26 10.45 0.18 -4.35
C THR A 26 10.42 0.82 -5.73
N GLN A 27 10.09 0.06 -6.77
CA GLN A 27 9.97 0.59 -8.12
C GLN A 27 8.78 1.56 -8.26
N MET A 28 7.64 1.29 -7.63
CA MET A 28 6.51 2.24 -7.55
C MET A 28 6.95 3.55 -6.89
N ALA A 29 7.66 3.45 -5.76
CA ALA A 29 8.14 4.61 -5.03
C ALA A 29 9.18 5.40 -5.83
N ALA A 30 10.15 4.71 -6.44
CA ALA A 30 11.16 5.31 -7.30
C ALA A 30 10.52 6.06 -8.48
N TYR A 31 9.50 5.48 -9.11
CA TYR A 31 8.74 6.12 -10.17
C TYR A 31 8.11 7.45 -9.71
N PHE A 32 7.46 7.47 -8.55
CA PHE A 32 6.87 8.70 -8.03
C PHE A 32 7.93 9.75 -7.66
N ILE A 33 9.05 9.35 -7.06
CA ILE A 33 10.15 10.26 -6.74
C ILE A 33 10.74 10.87 -8.03
N GLU A 34 10.95 10.06 -9.07
CA GLU A 34 11.43 10.53 -10.38
C GLU A 34 10.49 11.58 -10.97
N ARG A 35 9.18 11.32 -10.92
CA ARG A 35 8.13 12.22 -11.45
C ARG A 35 8.00 13.53 -10.67
N GLU A 36 8.49 13.58 -9.43
CA GLU A 36 8.55 14.78 -8.59
C GLU A 36 9.89 15.52 -8.68
N GLY A 37 10.77 15.14 -9.61
CA GLY A 37 12.06 15.80 -9.85
C GLY A 37 13.23 15.19 -9.09
N GLY A 38 13.10 13.94 -8.62
CA GLY A 38 14.15 13.19 -7.95
C GLY A 38 14.11 13.27 -6.42
N GLU A 39 13.23 14.10 -5.86
CA GLU A 39 12.99 14.24 -4.43
C GLU A 39 11.48 14.37 -4.16
N ILE A 40 11.03 13.85 -3.02
CA ILE A 40 9.64 13.94 -2.62
C ILE A 40 9.53 13.98 -1.10
N SER A 41 8.51 14.67 -0.57
CA SER A 41 8.16 14.48 0.83
C SER A 41 7.63 13.05 1.07
N LYS A 42 8.05 12.43 2.17
CA LYS A 42 7.54 11.14 2.66
C LYS A 42 6.02 11.14 2.75
N LEU A 43 5.42 12.23 3.23
CA LEU A 43 3.96 12.35 3.32
C LEU A 43 3.30 12.18 1.95
N LYS A 44 3.76 12.92 0.93
CA LYS A 44 3.22 12.82 -0.43
C LYS A 44 3.45 11.45 -1.04
N LEU A 45 4.65 10.87 -0.89
CA LEU A 45 4.96 9.54 -1.41
C LEU A 45 4.00 8.48 -0.86
N MET A 46 3.78 8.47 0.46
CA MET A 46 2.88 7.50 1.08
C MET A 46 1.44 7.64 0.58
N LYS A 47 1.01 8.85 0.22
CA LYS A 47 -0.34 9.05 -0.36
C LYS A 47 -0.41 8.61 -1.81
N LEU A 48 0.61 8.88 -2.61
CA LEU A 48 0.67 8.40 -3.99
C LEU A 48 0.69 6.87 -4.04
N LEU A 49 1.46 6.20 -3.18
CA LEU A 49 1.48 4.73 -3.09
C LEU A 49 0.10 4.17 -2.72
N TYR A 50 -0.55 4.74 -1.70
CA TYR A 50 -1.90 4.31 -1.32
C TYR A 50 -2.93 4.52 -2.44
N LEU A 51 -2.89 5.67 -3.12
CA LEU A 51 -3.80 5.98 -4.21
C LEU A 51 -3.57 5.09 -5.44
N ALA A 52 -2.32 4.71 -5.72
CA ALA A 52 -2.01 3.73 -6.77
C ALA A 52 -2.59 2.35 -6.45
N GLU A 53 -2.41 1.87 -5.21
CA GLU A 53 -2.99 0.60 -4.76
C GLU A 53 -4.52 0.61 -4.87
N ARG A 54 -5.15 1.70 -4.39
CA ARG A 54 -6.59 1.92 -4.51
C ARG A 54 -7.07 1.94 -5.96
N GLU A 55 -6.30 2.56 -6.85
CA GLU A 55 -6.64 2.66 -8.27
C GLU A 55 -6.46 1.32 -8.99
N SER A 56 -5.47 0.51 -8.61
CA SER A 56 -5.33 -0.87 -9.10
C SER A 56 -6.52 -1.74 -8.69
N LEU A 57 -6.95 -1.64 -7.44
CA LEU A 57 -8.18 -2.32 -6.97
C LEU A 57 -9.41 -1.85 -7.76
N ARG A 58 -9.51 -0.54 -8.06
CA ARG A 58 -10.61 0.03 -8.83
C ARG A 58 -10.63 -0.44 -10.28
N GLN A 59 -9.49 -0.49 -10.96
CA GLN A 59 -9.46 -0.85 -12.39
C GLN A 59 -9.38 -2.34 -12.66
N HIS A 60 -8.72 -3.08 -11.78
CA HIS A 60 -8.30 -4.45 -12.06
C HIS A 60 -8.71 -5.45 -10.97
N GLY A 61 -9.24 -5.00 -9.84
CA GLY A 61 -9.52 -5.87 -8.70
C GLY A 61 -8.27 -6.60 -8.20
N ARG A 62 -7.09 -5.99 -8.33
CA ARG A 62 -5.80 -6.61 -7.98
C ARG A 62 -4.95 -5.69 -7.14
N VAL A 63 -4.12 -6.29 -6.31
CA VAL A 63 -3.12 -5.61 -5.50
C VAL A 63 -1.79 -5.48 -6.26
N MET A 64 -1.07 -4.40 -6.05
CA MET A 64 0.26 -4.15 -6.61
C MET A 64 1.34 -4.52 -5.59
N SER A 65 1.33 -3.88 -4.42
CA SER A 65 2.43 -3.99 -3.44
C SER A 65 2.39 -5.25 -2.58
N GLY A 66 1.21 -5.83 -2.39
CA GLY A 66 1.00 -6.84 -1.35
C GLY A 66 1.08 -6.29 0.08
N ASP A 67 1.21 -4.98 0.28
CA ASP A 67 1.34 -4.35 1.60
C ASP A 67 0.00 -4.31 2.35
N HIS A 68 0.07 -4.18 3.67
CA HIS A 68 -1.07 -3.87 4.52
C HIS A 68 -1.46 -2.41 4.40
N LEU A 69 -2.71 -2.17 3.99
CA LEU A 69 -3.28 -0.83 3.94
C LEU A 69 -3.83 -0.46 5.30
N VAL A 70 -3.32 0.63 5.89
CA VAL A 70 -3.68 1.05 7.24
C VAL A 70 -4.09 2.52 7.26
N ALA A 71 -5.11 2.83 8.05
CA ALA A 71 -5.45 4.19 8.43
C ALA A 71 -4.46 4.68 9.49
N MET A 72 -3.95 5.90 9.31
CA MET A 72 -3.08 6.61 10.26
C MET A 72 -3.56 8.06 10.46
N PRO A 73 -3.07 8.82 11.46
CA PRO A 73 -3.52 10.19 11.72
C PRO A 73 -3.34 11.17 10.54
N HIS A 74 -2.37 10.89 9.65
CA HIS A 74 -2.15 11.68 8.44
C HIS A 74 -2.76 11.04 7.19
N GLY A 75 -3.72 10.14 7.33
CA GLY A 75 -4.43 9.48 6.24
C GLY A 75 -3.97 8.05 6.03
N PRO A 76 -4.58 7.33 5.09
CA PRO A 76 -4.24 5.95 4.79
C PRO A 76 -2.85 5.83 4.16
N VAL A 77 -2.16 4.71 4.41
CA VAL A 77 -0.81 4.41 3.91
C VAL A 77 -0.65 2.90 3.69
N LEU A 78 0.40 2.54 2.95
CA LEU A 78 0.99 1.20 2.94
C LEU A 78 1.91 1.07 4.17
N SER A 79 1.68 0.10 5.04
CA SER A 79 2.33 0.02 6.36
C SER A 79 3.83 -0.29 6.25
N THR A 80 4.20 -1.32 5.50
CA THR A 80 5.60 -1.74 5.37
C THR A 80 6.40 -0.71 4.56
N ALA A 81 5.82 -0.13 3.52
CA ALA A 81 6.42 1.00 2.79
C ALA A 81 6.70 2.20 3.71
N LEU A 82 5.81 2.50 4.66
CA LEU A 82 6.03 3.55 5.65
C LEU A 82 7.17 3.17 6.62
N ASP A 83 7.24 1.91 7.06
CA ASP A 83 8.32 1.44 7.94
C ASP A 83 9.68 1.52 7.24
N LEU A 84 9.77 1.14 5.95
CA LEU A 84 10.94 1.33 5.10
C LEU A 84 11.32 2.82 4.98
N ALA A 85 10.34 3.70 4.71
CA ALA A 85 10.56 5.13 4.62
C ALA A 85 10.99 5.80 5.95
N ASN A 86 10.80 5.11 7.08
CA ASN A 86 11.18 5.57 8.41
C ASN A 86 12.49 4.95 8.93
N ASP A 87 13.11 4.05 8.19
CA ASP A 87 14.23 3.20 8.63
C ASP A 87 13.87 2.32 9.84
N ASN A 88 12.60 1.95 9.97
CA ASN A 88 12.08 1.12 11.07
C ASN A 88 11.85 -0.34 10.66
N ALA A 89 11.99 -0.66 9.38
CA ALA A 89 11.80 -2.01 8.89
C ALA A 89 12.98 -2.90 9.30
N LEU A 90 12.68 -4.07 9.86
CA LEU A 90 13.66 -5.15 10.09
C LEU A 90 13.95 -5.84 8.75
N VAL A 91 14.75 -5.21 7.90
CA VAL A 91 15.09 -5.75 6.58
C VAL A 91 16.55 -6.16 6.50
N ASP A 92 16.78 -7.08 5.57
CA ASP A 92 18.08 -7.65 5.24
C ASP A 92 19.03 -6.60 4.66
N GLU A 93 20.33 -6.89 4.68
CA GLU A 93 21.39 -6.05 4.11
C GLU A 93 21.23 -5.81 2.59
N TYR A 94 20.37 -6.59 1.93
CA TYR A 94 20.06 -6.55 0.49
C TYR A 94 18.74 -5.83 0.14
N SER A 95 18.15 -5.03 1.04
CA SER A 95 16.92 -4.27 0.75
C SER A 95 17.07 -3.40 -0.50
N LEU A 96 16.24 -3.67 -1.52
CA LEU A 96 16.20 -2.87 -2.74
C LEU A 96 15.77 -1.43 -2.44
N TRP A 97 14.87 -1.26 -1.46
CA TRP A 97 14.44 0.07 -1.02
C TRP A 97 15.63 0.92 -0.60
N TYR A 98 16.47 0.45 0.32
CA TYR A 98 17.61 1.22 0.80
C TYR A 98 18.74 1.38 -0.23
N ALA A 99 18.84 0.45 -1.18
CA ALA A 99 19.75 0.58 -2.32
C ALA A 99 19.29 1.64 -3.35
N THR A 100 17.97 1.88 -3.45
CA THR A 100 17.38 2.74 -4.48
C THR A 100 17.01 4.13 -3.95
N ILE A 101 16.47 4.19 -2.74
CA ILE A 101 15.88 5.37 -2.12
C ILE A 101 16.70 5.74 -0.89
N GLU A 102 17.06 7.01 -0.79
CA GLU A 102 17.69 7.57 0.39
C GLU A 102 16.77 8.51 1.13
N ARG A 103 16.92 8.51 2.45
CA ARG A 103 16.29 9.48 3.33
C ARG A 103 17.25 10.64 3.55
N LYS A 104 16.92 11.81 2.99
CA LYS A 104 17.73 13.03 3.17
C LYS A 104 17.55 13.64 4.55
N ASP A 105 16.33 13.58 5.06
CA ASP A 105 15.98 14.09 6.38
C ASP A 105 14.72 13.38 6.93
N HIS A 106 14.11 13.92 7.99
CA HIS A 106 12.95 13.34 8.64
C HIS A 106 11.67 13.28 7.76
N ILE A 107 11.57 14.14 6.73
CA ILE A 107 10.40 14.32 5.87
C ILE A 107 10.70 14.13 4.38
N THR A 108 11.96 14.10 3.94
CA THR A 108 12.35 14.09 2.53
C THR A 108 13.03 12.77 2.13
N LEU A 109 12.56 12.19 1.02
CA LEU A 109 13.13 11.01 0.37
C LEU A 109 13.63 11.39 -1.03
N ALA A 110 14.68 10.75 -1.50
CA ALA A 110 15.29 11.01 -2.80
C ALA A 110 15.78 9.71 -3.47
N LEU A 111 15.95 9.75 -4.79
CA LEU A 111 16.63 8.66 -5.50
C LEU A 111 18.13 8.71 -5.23
N ARG A 112 18.74 7.55 -4.98
CA ARG A 112 20.19 7.42 -4.99
C ARG A 112 20.70 7.51 -6.43
N SER A 113 21.54 8.52 -6.71
CA SER A 113 21.94 8.90 -8.08
C SER A 113 22.71 7.82 -8.86
N GLU A 114 23.30 6.84 -8.17
CA GLU A 114 24.19 5.83 -8.77
C GLU A 114 23.45 4.55 -9.18
N LEU A 115 22.21 4.37 -8.74
CA LEU A 115 21.42 3.15 -8.90
C LEU A 115 19.98 3.41 -9.36
N ALA A 116 19.67 4.61 -9.87
CA ALA A 116 18.36 4.91 -10.46
C ALA A 116 18.08 3.91 -11.59
N GLN A 117 17.42 2.80 -11.23
CA GLN A 117 17.14 1.68 -12.10
C GLN A 117 16.35 2.22 -13.29
N LYS A 118 16.93 2.07 -14.49
CA LYS A 118 16.26 2.49 -15.72
C LYS A 118 15.12 1.56 -16.13
N ASP A 119 15.07 0.38 -15.55
CA ASP A 119 14.13 -0.65 -15.95
C ASP A 119 13.21 -0.95 -14.77
N TYR A 120 11.98 -0.42 -14.85
CA TYR A 120 10.86 -0.74 -13.98
C TYR A 120 10.36 -2.18 -14.27
N ASP A 121 11.26 -3.16 -14.19
CA ASP A 121 11.09 -4.54 -14.67
C ASP A 121 10.15 -5.39 -13.81
N GLU A 122 9.95 -5.01 -12.55
CA GLU A 122 8.98 -5.64 -11.65
C GLU A 122 7.55 -5.11 -11.92
N LEU A 123 7.43 -3.96 -12.59
CA LEU A 123 6.16 -3.33 -12.91
C LEU A 123 5.62 -3.83 -14.26
N SER A 124 4.44 -4.44 -14.23
CA SER A 124 3.72 -4.81 -15.44
C SER A 124 3.26 -3.58 -16.24
N ALA A 125 2.80 -3.79 -17.48
CA ALA A 125 2.24 -2.72 -18.29
C ALA A 125 1.02 -2.05 -17.63
N SER A 126 0.16 -2.83 -16.96
CA SER A 126 -0.98 -2.29 -16.19
C SER A 126 -0.52 -1.54 -14.95
N ASP A 127 0.50 -2.05 -14.23
CA ASP A 127 1.08 -1.34 -13.08
C ASP A 127 1.56 0.05 -13.50
N MET A 128 2.28 0.14 -14.62
CA MET A 128 2.75 1.41 -15.17
C MET A 128 1.62 2.35 -15.61
N GLU A 129 0.49 1.83 -16.10
CA GLU A 129 -0.69 2.62 -16.42
C GLU A 129 -1.31 3.24 -15.17
N ILE A 130 -1.45 2.45 -14.09
CA ILE A 130 -1.93 2.91 -12.79
C ILE A 130 -1.03 4.01 -12.24
N LEU A 131 0.30 3.83 -12.23
CA LEU A 131 1.22 4.84 -11.73
C LEU A 131 1.17 6.14 -12.55
N LYS A 132 1.07 6.06 -13.88
CA LYS A 132 0.91 7.24 -14.75
C LYS A 132 -0.37 7.99 -14.43
N LYS A 133 -1.49 7.28 -14.27
CA LYS A 133 -2.77 7.87 -13.92
C LYS A 133 -2.73 8.55 -12.55
N THR A 134 -2.15 7.89 -11.55
CA THR A 134 -1.97 8.46 -10.20
C THR A 134 -1.16 9.76 -10.24
N VAL A 135 -0.08 9.82 -11.04
CA VAL A 135 0.68 11.08 -11.22
C VAL A 135 -0.15 12.15 -11.92
N GLN A 136 -0.90 11.78 -12.96
CA GLN A 136 -1.75 12.71 -13.70
C GLN A 136 -2.82 13.36 -12.79
N GLU A 137 -3.43 12.58 -11.90
CA GLU A 137 -4.51 13.05 -11.04
C GLU A 137 -3.99 13.76 -9.77
N PHE A 138 -2.92 13.26 -9.16
CA PHE A 138 -2.51 13.68 -7.81
C PHE A 138 -1.08 14.25 -7.73
N GLY A 139 -0.26 14.08 -8.78
CA GLY A 139 1.13 14.56 -8.80
C GLY A 139 1.25 16.09 -8.67
N GLY A 140 0.23 16.84 -9.12
CA GLY A 140 0.20 18.30 -8.94
C GLY A 140 -0.11 18.77 -7.51
N MET A 141 -0.58 17.89 -6.62
CA MET A 141 -0.98 18.28 -5.26
C MET A 141 0.22 18.45 -4.34
N SER A 142 0.17 19.45 -3.46
CA SER A 142 1.11 19.57 -2.35
C SER A 142 0.91 18.44 -1.32
N PRO A 143 1.88 18.20 -0.43
CA PRO A 143 1.77 17.14 0.59
C PRO A 143 0.55 17.28 1.50
N TYR A 144 0.10 18.50 1.78
CA TYR A 144 -1.07 18.74 2.62
C TYR A 144 -2.39 18.62 1.84
N GLU A 145 -2.42 19.02 0.57
CA GLU A 145 -3.60 18.84 -0.29
C GLU A 145 -3.89 17.36 -0.51
N ILE A 146 -2.90 16.55 -0.85
CA ILE A 146 -3.09 15.11 -1.07
C ILE A 146 -3.43 14.39 0.25
N ARG A 147 -2.85 14.81 1.38
CA ARG A 147 -3.26 14.33 2.72
C ARG A 147 -4.75 14.59 2.93
N ASN A 148 -5.17 15.84 2.76
CA ASN A 148 -6.56 16.22 2.98
C ASN A 148 -7.48 15.48 2.03
N TYR A 149 -7.12 15.31 0.76
CA TYR A 149 -7.86 14.47 -0.18
C TYR A 149 -8.06 13.05 0.36
N THR A 150 -6.97 12.38 0.80
CA THR A 150 -7.05 11.02 1.32
C THR A 150 -7.83 10.87 2.63
N HIS A 151 -8.01 11.95 3.39
CA HIS A 151 -8.90 11.98 4.56
C HIS A 151 -10.38 11.98 4.21
N HIS A 152 -10.76 12.38 2.99
CA HIS A 152 -12.15 12.38 2.53
C HIS A 152 -12.57 11.07 1.84
N LEU A 153 -11.66 10.10 1.72
CA LEU A 153 -11.97 8.81 1.11
C LEU A 153 -12.95 8.03 1.99
N PRO A 154 -14.02 7.41 1.45
CA PRO A 154 -15.05 6.77 2.27
C PRO A 154 -14.55 5.60 3.11
N GLU A 155 -13.48 4.93 2.70
CA GLU A 155 -12.86 3.84 3.46
C GLU A 155 -12.00 4.32 4.66
N TYR A 156 -11.62 5.60 4.68
CA TYR A 156 -10.76 6.15 5.72
C TYR A 156 -11.57 6.50 6.98
N GLU A 157 -11.13 5.98 8.11
CA GLU A 157 -11.62 6.34 9.43
C GLU A 157 -10.43 6.78 10.29
N ASP A 158 -10.56 7.90 11.01
CA ASP A 158 -9.50 8.40 11.88
C ASP A 158 -9.21 7.38 13.00
N PRO A 159 -7.98 6.83 13.08
CA PRO A 159 -7.62 5.84 14.09
C PRO A 159 -7.32 6.47 15.47
N GLN A 160 -7.62 7.76 15.68
CA GLN A 160 -7.49 8.46 16.97
C GLN A 160 -6.08 8.35 17.57
N GLY A 161 -5.07 8.61 16.75
CA GLY A 161 -3.66 8.56 17.16
C GLY A 161 -3.01 7.18 17.12
N THR A 162 -3.75 6.14 16.70
CA THR A 162 -3.22 4.77 16.50
C THR A 162 -3.10 4.43 15.01
N SER A 163 -3.02 3.14 14.67
CA SER A 163 -3.20 2.64 13.31
C SER A 163 -4.30 1.58 13.28
N ALA A 164 -5.04 1.50 12.17
CA ALA A 164 -6.10 0.51 11.97
C ALA A 164 -6.04 -0.07 10.56
N LEU A 165 -6.18 -1.39 10.41
CA LEU A 165 -6.25 -2.05 9.12
C LEU A 165 -7.44 -1.55 8.29
N ILE A 166 -7.22 -1.30 7.00
CA ILE A 166 -8.25 -1.04 5.99
C ILE A 166 -8.32 -2.30 5.11
N PRO A 167 -9.29 -3.21 5.32
CA PRO A 167 -9.42 -4.40 4.50
C PRO A 167 -9.71 -4.06 3.04
N TYR A 168 -9.23 -4.87 2.08
CA TYR A 168 -9.53 -4.67 0.65
C TYR A 168 -11.04 -4.61 0.37
N ARG A 169 -11.83 -5.47 1.03
CA ARG A 169 -13.30 -5.43 0.98
C ARG A 169 -13.87 -4.04 1.31
N LYS A 170 -13.27 -3.31 2.25
CA LYS A 170 -13.71 -1.95 2.65
C LYS A 170 -13.41 -0.94 1.55
N ILE A 171 -12.24 -1.03 0.93
CA ILE A 171 -11.85 -0.17 -0.21
C ILE A 171 -12.77 -0.45 -1.40
N LEU A 172 -12.97 -1.72 -1.77
CA LEU A 172 -13.83 -2.12 -2.88
C LEU A 172 -15.28 -1.66 -2.69
N LYS A 173 -15.82 -1.73 -1.46
CA LYS A 173 -17.13 -1.13 -1.12
C LYS A 173 -17.13 0.38 -1.28
N ALA A 174 -16.09 1.07 -0.81
CA ALA A 174 -15.98 2.52 -0.90
C ALA A 174 -15.87 3.04 -2.34
N LEU A 175 -15.37 2.22 -3.27
CA LEU A 175 -15.31 2.55 -4.69
C LEU A 175 -16.69 2.60 -5.34
N ASN A 176 -17.68 1.83 -4.85
CA ASN A 176 -19.02 1.74 -5.42
C ASN A 176 -19.06 1.35 -6.91
N GLU A 177 -18.06 0.59 -7.38
CA GLU A 177 -17.95 0.12 -8.77
C GLU A 177 -18.25 -1.39 -8.94
N TYR A 178 -18.40 -2.13 -7.83
CA TYR A 178 -18.55 -3.59 -7.82
C TYR A 178 -19.78 -4.03 -7.02
N THR A 179 -20.41 -5.14 -7.41
CA THR A 179 -21.45 -5.80 -6.59
C THR A 179 -20.84 -6.54 -5.40
N ASP A 180 -21.65 -6.89 -4.38
CA ASP A 180 -21.15 -7.66 -3.23
C ASP A 180 -20.58 -9.03 -3.65
N GLU A 181 -21.12 -9.65 -4.71
CA GLU A 181 -20.61 -10.90 -5.28
C GLU A 181 -19.28 -10.70 -6.01
N GLU A 182 -19.12 -9.63 -6.78
CA GLU A 182 -17.84 -9.30 -7.44
C GLU A 182 -16.75 -8.97 -6.42
N ILE A 183 -17.11 -8.25 -5.36
CA ILE A 183 -16.20 -7.95 -4.25
C ILE A 183 -15.73 -9.23 -3.57
N GLU A 184 -16.62 -10.19 -3.35
CA GLU A 184 -16.25 -11.48 -2.75
C GLU A 184 -15.28 -12.24 -3.67
N ALA A 185 -15.60 -12.33 -4.97
CA ALA A 185 -14.73 -12.99 -5.94
C ALA A 185 -13.33 -12.34 -6.03
N ILE A 186 -13.26 -11.01 -5.97
CA ILE A 186 -11.99 -10.28 -5.94
C ILE A 186 -11.19 -10.61 -4.66
N CYS A 187 -11.84 -10.58 -3.50
CA CYS A 187 -11.19 -10.91 -2.23
C CYS A 187 -10.66 -12.35 -2.23
N GLU A 188 -11.47 -13.32 -2.69
CA GLU A 188 -11.05 -14.71 -2.81
C GLU A 188 -9.84 -14.85 -3.76
N GLN A 189 -9.84 -14.13 -4.89
CA GLN A 189 -8.70 -14.17 -5.82
C GLN A 189 -7.43 -13.60 -5.19
N ILE A 190 -7.51 -12.49 -4.45
CA ILE A 190 -6.36 -11.89 -3.74
C ILE A 190 -5.78 -12.89 -2.72
N GLU A 191 -6.63 -13.59 -1.98
CA GLU A 191 -6.20 -14.62 -1.02
C GLU A 191 -5.53 -15.83 -1.70
N VAL A 192 -6.05 -16.24 -2.87
CA VAL A 192 -5.46 -17.32 -3.68
C VAL A 192 -4.09 -16.92 -4.21
N ASP A 193 -3.96 -15.71 -4.78
CA ASP A 193 -2.69 -15.22 -5.32
C ASP A 193 -1.61 -15.14 -4.22
N ASP A 194 -1.98 -14.61 -3.06
CA ASP A 194 -1.11 -14.56 -1.88
C ASP A 194 -0.71 -15.96 -1.37
N SER A 195 -1.63 -16.92 -1.43
CA SER A 195 -1.35 -18.32 -1.07
C SER A 195 -0.39 -19.01 -2.05
N ILE A 196 -0.51 -18.70 -3.35
CA ILE A 196 0.38 -19.20 -4.41
C ILE A 196 1.79 -18.64 -4.20
N ASP A 197 1.93 -17.33 -4.00
CA ASP A 197 3.23 -16.70 -3.80
C ASP A 197 3.98 -17.25 -2.58
N LYS A 198 3.25 -17.68 -1.54
CA LYS A 198 3.83 -18.41 -0.38
C LYS A 198 4.32 -19.81 -0.73
N ALA A 199 3.67 -20.50 -1.66
CA ALA A 199 3.96 -21.89 -1.96
C ALA A 199 5.20 -22.07 -2.86
N PHE A 200 5.55 -21.07 -3.66
CA PHE A 200 6.64 -21.12 -4.65
C PHE A 200 7.97 -20.51 -4.17
N ARG A 201 8.13 -20.30 -2.85
CA ARG A 201 9.37 -19.82 -2.23
C ARG A 201 10.09 -20.91 -1.43
#